data_AF-A0A9P0CSP9-F1
#
_entry.id   AF-A0A9P0CSP9-F1
#
_cell.length_a   1.000
_cell.length_b   1.000
_cell.length_c   1.000
_cell.angle_alpha   90.00
_cell.angle_beta   90.00
_cell.angle_gamma   90.00
#
_symmetry.space_group_name_H-M   'P 1'
#
loop_
_entity.id
_entity.type
_entity.pdbx_description
1 polymer ?
#
loop_
_entity_poly.entity_id
_entity_poly.type
_entity_poly.pdbx_seq_one_letter_code
_entity_poly.pdbx_strand_id
1 'polypeptide(L)'
;MDSNRRNEKEKNPRTKCSILTLITFLFVQPKALGKVVAYFQPNQKVVTENDLYMYACILIGLNIFSTMYNHNYQQFQIEYCIRARTAVAALIFRKALKLGPNALSNVTMGKIVTLITKDVFAFDTGLMFLNDMWIGVIHIVVITVIIYQRIGSSVFGGIGFYLLIIPLQLFVGRRVTVKRMQAAKKTDERLQLTTETLRNIKTIKMYSWENFFGDKLKELRK
;
A
#
# COMPACT_ATOMS: atom_id res chain seq x y z
N MET A 1 4.84 -9.21 40.96
CA MET A 1 5.69 -8.17 40.35
C MET A 1 5.58 -8.14 38.81
N ASP A 2 4.41 -8.48 38.25
CA ASP A 2 4.21 -8.66 36.80
C ASP A 2 2.90 -8.06 36.24
N SER A 3 2.11 -7.40 37.09
CA SER A 3 0.89 -6.69 36.65
C SER A 3 1.18 -5.25 36.20
N ASN A 4 2.31 -4.67 36.58
CA ASN A 4 2.63 -3.27 36.30
C ASN A 4 3.35 -3.03 34.96
N ARG A 5 3.85 -4.08 34.29
CA ARG A 5 4.49 -4.00 32.96
C ARG A 5 3.50 -4.00 31.77
N ARG A 6 2.19 -4.10 32.03
CA ARG A 6 1.15 -4.10 30.99
C ARG A 6 0.46 -2.75 30.77
N ASN A 7 0.54 -1.83 31.74
CA ASN A 7 -0.07 -0.49 31.63
C ASN A 7 0.86 0.57 31.03
N GLU A 8 2.11 0.20 30.79
CA GLU A 8 3.15 1.02 30.19
C GLU A 8 3.54 0.47 28.82
N LYS A 9 2.54 0.02 28.04
CA LYS A 9 2.66 0.11 26.57
C LYS A 9 2.69 1.60 26.23
N GLU A 10 3.87 2.17 26.41
CA GLU A 10 4.41 3.36 25.81
C GLU A 10 3.51 3.82 24.67
N LYS A 11 2.60 4.74 24.99
CA LYS A 11 1.63 5.28 24.04
C LYS A 11 2.44 6.16 23.11
N ASN A 12 3.06 5.51 22.11
CA ASN A 12 4.15 6.00 21.29
C ASN A 12 3.93 7.48 20.95
N PRO A 13 4.77 8.40 21.44
CA PRO A 13 4.56 9.84 21.31
C PRO A 13 4.43 10.27 19.84
N ARG A 14 4.99 9.48 18.92
CA ARG A 14 4.90 9.72 17.47
C ARG A 14 3.54 9.38 16.89
N THR A 15 2.84 8.36 17.39
CA THR A 15 1.47 8.04 16.98
C THR A 15 0.50 9.12 17.43
N LYS A 16 0.72 9.67 18.65
CA LYS A 16 -0.03 10.84 19.13
C LYS A 16 0.22 12.08 18.26
N CYS A 17 1.48 12.34 17.92
CA CYS A 17 1.87 13.47 17.07
C CYS A 17 1.25 13.36 15.67
N SER A 18 1.23 12.15 15.08
CA SER A 18 0.60 11.88 13.79
C SER A 18 -0.91 12.07 13.79
N ILE A 19 -1.59 11.59 14.82
CA ILE A 19 -3.04 11.79 14.98
C ILE A 19 -3.34 13.28 15.21
N LEU A 20 -2.50 13.99 15.96
CA LEU A 20 -2.68 15.42 16.24
C LEU A 20 -2.48 16.30 14.99
N THR A 21 -1.43 16.05 14.20
CA THR A 21 -1.22 16.76 12.91
C THR A 21 -2.35 16.47 11.92
N LEU A 22 -2.82 15.22 11.88
CA LEU A 22 -3.97 14.81 11.07
C LEU A 22 -5.26 15.52 11.43
N ILE A 23 -5.62 15.53 12.72
CA ILE A 23 -6.81 16.24 13.20
C ILE A 23 -6.70 17.72 12.88
N THR A 24 -5.53 18.33 13.14
CA THR A 24 -5.33 19.76 12.86
C THR A 24 -5.54 20.07 11.37
N PHE A 25 -4.98 19.26 10.47
CA PHE A 25 -5.17 19.43 9.02
C PHE A 25 -6.63 19.27 8.60
N LEU A 26 -7.29 18.21 9.07
CA LEU A 26 -8.64 17.83 8.67
C LEU A 26 -9.71 18.81 9.17
N PHE A 27 -9.43 19.56 10.25
CA PHE A 27 -10.31 20.63 10.73
C PHE A 27 -9.96 22.01 10.15
N VAL A 28 -8.68 22.34 10.02
CA VAL A 28 -8.24 23.70 9.63
C VAL A 28 -8.40 23.91 8.13
N GLN A 29 -8.03 22.92 7.30
CA GLN A 29 -8.04 23.08 5.84
C GLN A 29 -9.45 23.28 5.27
N PRO A 30 -10.49 22.49 5.61
CA PRO A 30 -11.83 22.69 5.05
C PRO A 30 -12.49 23.97 5.57
N LYS A 31 -12.19 24.37 6.82
CA LYS A 31 -12.68 25.63 7.38
C LYS A 31 -12.05 26.84 6.69
N ALA A 32 -10.74 26.83 6.49
CA ALA A 32 -10.05 27.90 5.80
C ALA A 32 -10.48 27.98 4.33
N LEU A 33 -10.61 26.84 3.63
CA LEU A 33 -11.14 26.79 2.28
C LEU A 33 -12.58 27.33 2.22
N GLY A 34 -13.44 26.92 3.17
CA GLY A 34 -14.81 27.42 3.26
C GLY A 34 -14.89 28.95 3.46
N LYS A 35 -13.96 29.55 4.21
CA LYS A 35 -13.85 31.00 4.38
C LYS A 35 -13.38 31.72 3.12
N VAL A 36 -12.42 31.14 2.39
CA VAL A 36 -11.98 31.64 1.08
C VAL A 36 -13.13 31.58 0.07
N VAL A 37 -13.89 30.48 0.03
CA VAL A 37 -15.06 30.34 -0.86
C VAL A 37 -16.18 31.31 -0.48
N ALA A 38 -16.42 31.53 0.82
CA ALA A 38 -17.45 32.45 1.30
C ALA A 38 -17.21 33.90 0.86
N TYR A 39 -15.95 34.30 0.66
CA TYR A 39 -15.61 35.63 0.12
C TYR A 39 -16.17 35.84 -1.30
N PHE A 40 -16.18 34.79 -2.14
CA PHE A 40 -16.66 34.89 -3.52
C PHE A 40 -18.19 34.78 -3.65
N GLN A 41 -18.93 34.64 -2.55
CA GLN A 41 -20.40 34.61 -2.58
C GLN A 41 -20.96 36.03 -2.73
N PRO A 42 -21.91 36.26 -3.66
CA PRO A 42 -22.48 37.59 -3.86
C PRO A 42 -23.16 38.09 -2.58
N ASN A 43 -22.87 39.33 -2.18
CA ASN A 43 -23.46 40.06 -1.04
C ASN A 43 -22.91 39.75 0.38
N GLN A 44 -21.70 39.18 0.50
CA GLN A 44 -21.01 39.02 1.80
C GLN A 44 -20.20 40.26 2.20
N LYS A 45 -20.43 40.81 3.42
CA LYS A 45 -19.63 41.90 4.03
C LYS A 45 -18.74 41.44 5.19
N VAL A 46 -18.64 40.13 5.42
CA VAL A 46 -18.05 39.56 6.64
C VAL A 46 -16.55 39.29 6.50
N VAL A 47 -16.01 39.25 5.28
CA VAL A 47 -14.61 38.91 5.00
C VAL A 47 -13.94 40.08 4.28
N THR A 48 -12.94 40.68 4.90
CA THR A 48 -12.14 41.78 4.32
C THR A 48 -11.13 41.22 3.32
N GLU A 49 -10.67 42.01 2.34
CA GLU A 49 -9.61 41.62 1.40
C GLU A 49 -8.34 41.12 2.12
N ASN A 50 -7.97 41.76 3.25
CA ASN A 50 -6.81 41.35 4.04
C ASN A 50 -7.01 39.99 4.74
N ASP A 51 -8.24 39.68 5.16
CA ASP A 51 -8.57 38.38 5.75
C ASP A 51 -8.47 37.26 4.72
N LEU A 52 -8.88 37.53 3.47
CA LEU A 52 -8.76 36.58 2.36
C LEU A 52 -7.29 36.19 2.11
N TYR A 53 -6.40 37.18 1.97
CA TYR A 53 -4.97 36.91 1.79
C TYR A 53 -4.37 36.15 2.97
N MET A 54 -4.77 36.48 4.20
CA MET A 54 -4.34 35.75 5.39
C MET A 54 -4.79 34.28 5.36
N TYR A 55 -6.07 33.99 5.09
CA TYR A 55 -6.56 32.61 5.00
C TYR A 55 -5.93 31.84 3.83
N ALA A 56 -5.68 32.50 2.70
CA ALA A 56 -4.98 31.90 1.56
C ALA A 56 -3.52 31.54 1.90
N CYS A 57 -2.79 32.44 2.57
CA CYS A 57 -1.43 32.17 3.05
C CYS A 57 -1.39 31.03 4.06
N ILE A 58 -2.34 30.99 5.00
CA ILE A 58 -2.47 29.89 5.97
C ILE A 58 -2.73 28.57 5.25
N LEU A 59 -3.63 28.54 4.26
CA LEU A 59 -3.90 27.35 3.45
C LEU A 59 -2.65 26.84 2.73
N ILE A 60 -1.92 27.73 2.06
CA ILE A 60 -0.70 27.35 1.32
C ILE A 60 0.36 26.81 2.31
N GLY A 61 0.60 27.52 3.42
CA GLY A 61 1.55 27.09 4.44
C GLY A 61 1.18 25.74 5.06
N LEU A 62 -0.10 25.53 5.36
CA LEU A 62 -0.61 24.26 5.89
C LEU A 62 -0.45 23.11 4.89
N ASN A 63 -0.65 23.35 3.59
CA ASN A 63 -0.46 22.34 2.55
C ASN A 63 1.02 21.95 2.37
N ILE A 64 1.93 22.93 2.39
CA ILE A 64 3.37 22.67 2.33
C ILE A 64 3.81 21.85 3.54
N PHE A 65 3.41 22.27 4.75
CA PHE A 65 3.71 21.54 5.98
C PHE A 65 3.15 20.12 5.95
N SER A 66 1.89 19.95 5.52
CA SER A 66 1.25 18.64 5.38
C SER A 66 2.01 17.74 4.40
N THR A 67 2.43 18.27 3.27
CA THR A 67 3.19 17.51 2.26
C THR A 67 4.54 17.06 2.82
N MET A 68 5.28 17.97 3.48
CA MET A 68 6.54 17.64 4.13
C MET A 68 6.34 16.59 5.23
N TYR A 69 5.31 16.74 6.05
CA TYR A 69 4.99 15.79 7.12
C TYR A 69 4.68 14.40 6.57
N ASN A 70 3.79 14.30 5.57
CA ASN A 70 3.44 13.03 4.92
C ASN A 70 4.66 12.37 4.28
N HIS A 71 5.53 13.14 3.62
CA HIS A 71 6.75 12.60 3.04
C HIS A 71 7.69 12.04 4.12
N ASN A 72 7.94 12.78 5.19
CA ASN A 72 8.76 12.32 6.31
C ASN A 72 8.16 11.08 6.99
N TYR A 73 6.84 11.05 7.14
CA TYR A 73 6.12 9.89 7.68
C TYR A 73 6.28 8.66 6.79
N GLN A 74 6.18 8.81 5.47
CA GLN A 74 6.38 7.71 4.53
C GLN A 74 7.82 7.19 4.57
N GLN A 75 8.82 8.08 4.64
CA GLN A 75 10.23 7.69 4.79
C GLN A 75 10.45 6.90 6.07
N PHE A 76 9.86 7.36 7.18
CA PHE A 76 9.89 6.65 8.44
C PHE A 76 9.25 5.27 8.32
N GLN A 77 8.02 5.15 7.80
CA GLN A 77 7.37 3.85 7.59
C GLN A 77 8.26 2.88 6.80
N ILE A 78 8.87 3.34 5.70
CA ILE A 78 9.79 2.53 4.87
C ILE A 78 10.99 2.06 5.71
N GLU A 79 11.59 2.93 6.52
CA GLU A 79 12.70 2.57 7.40
C GLU A 79 12.33 1.45 8.37
N TYR A 80 11.15 1.52 9.01
CA TYR A 80 10.67 0.45 9.90
C TYR A 80 10.47 -0.86 9.16
N CYS A 81 9.90 -0.81 7.96
CA CYS A 81 9.66 -2.01 7.19
C CYS A 81 10.97 -2.66 6.74
N ILE A 82 11.97 -1.87 6.32
CA ILE A 82 13.31 -2.38 6.01
C ILE A 82 13.97 -3.03 7.23
N ARG A 83 13.91 -2.39 8.41
CA ARG A 83 14.44 -2.95 9.67
C ARG A 83 13.74 -4.24 10.08
N ALA A 84 12.42 -4.31 9.94
CA ALA A 84 11.65 -5.52 10.22
C ALA A 84 12.01 -6.65 9.24
N ARG A 85 12.13 -6.32 7.95
CA ARG A 85 12.51 -7.25 6.88
C ARG A 85 13.89 -7.86 7.12
N THR A 86 14.90 -7.05 7.43
CA THR A 86 16.26 -7.53 7.71
C THR A 86 16.30 -8.40 8.96
N ALA A 87 15.56 -8.05 10.02
CA ALA A 87 15.45 -8.86 11.22
C ALA A 87 14.80 -10.23 10.94
N VAL A 88 13.68 -10.27 10.21
CA VAL A 88 13.01 -11.52 9.86
C VAL A 88 13.89 -12.40 8.97
N ALA A 89 14.54 -11.82 7.95
CA ALA A 89 15.47 -12.54 7.10
C ALA A 89 16.64 -13.15 7.90
N ALA A 90 17.24 -12.38 8.81
CA ALA A 90 18.32 -12.85 9.68
C ALA A 90 17.87 -13.96 10.62
N LEU A 91 16.65 -13.87 11.18
CA LEU A 91 16.07 -14.92 12.04
C LEU A 91 15.84 -16.23 11.26
N ILE A 92 15.28 -16.14 10.05
CA ILE A 92 15.06 -17.31 9.18
C ILE A 92 16.40 -17.94 8.81
N PHE A 93 17.38 -17.14 8.41
CA PHE A 93 18.71 -17.62 8.05
C PHE A 93 19.41 -18.31 9.25
N ARG A 94 19.37 -17.69 10.43
CA ARG A 94 19.93 -18.26 11.67
C ARG A 94 19.24 -19.57 12.06
N LYS A 95 17.92 -19.67 11.83
CA LYS A 95 17.17 -20.90 12.07
C LYS A 95 17.55 -21.98 11.07
N ALA A 96 17.70 -21.64 9.79
CA ALA A 96 18.12 -22.55 8.73
C ALA A 96 19.48 -23.20 9.04
N LEU A 97 20.44 -22.42 9.54
CA LEU A 97 21.77 -22.93 9.95
C LEU A 97 21.74 -23.89 11.14
N LYS A 98 20.67 -23.87 11.95
CA LYS A 98 20.50 -24.74 13.13
C LYS A 98 19.61 -25.96 12.87
N LEU A 99 19.04 -26.10 11.66
CA LEU A 99 18.20 -27.25 11.33
C LEU A 99 19.07 -28.49 11.12
N GLY A 100 18.69 -29.60 11.77
CA GLY A 100 19.34 -30.89 11.55
C GLY A 100 18.97 -31.51 10.19
N PRO A 101 19.73 -32.52 9.73
CA PRO A 101 19.58 -33.14 8.40
C PRO A 101 18.17 -33.68 8.12
N ASN A 102 17.51 -34.24 9.14
CA ASN A 102 16.15 -34.79 9.03
C ASN A 102 15.09 -33.73 8.70
N ALA A 103 15.24 -32.52 9.23
CA ALA A 103 14.34 -31.40 8.95
C ALA A 103 14.64 -30.75 7.59
N LEU A 104 15.91 -30.77 7.16
CA LEU A 104 16.35 -30.27 5.86
C LEU A 104 15.89 -31.17 4.70
N SER A 105 15.64 -32.46 4.96
CA SER A 105 15.04 -33.37 3.95
C SER A 105 13.65 -32.91 3.50
N ASN A 106 12.86 -32.29 4.40
CA ASN A 106 11.53 -31.76 4.10
C ASN A 106 11.57 -30.32 3.53
N VAL A 107 12.57 -29.52 3.90
CA VAL A 107 12.73 -28.12 3.48
C VAL A 107 14.07 -27.93 2.79
N THR A 108 14.08 -28.05 1.46
CA THR A 108 15.26 -27.81 0.62
C THR A 108 15.80 -26.39 0.82
N MET A 109 17.12 -26.21 0.78
CA MET A 109 17.78 -24.88 0.85
C MET A 109 17.20 -23.88 -0.17
N GLY A 110 16.82 -24.35 -1.36
CA GLY A 110 16.15 -23.51 -2.36
C GLY A 110 14.83 -22.89 -1.87
N LYS A 111 14.01 -23.64 -1.12
CA LYS A 111 12.76 -23.11 -0.53
C LYS A 111 13.03 -22.01 0.49
N ILE A 112 14.11 -22.15 1.28
CA ILE A 112 14.52 -21.15 2.27
C ILE A 112 14.98 -19.86 1.58
N VAL A 113 15.76 -19.98 0.50
CA VAL A 113 16.19 -18.81 -0.30
C VAL A 113 14.99 -18.13 -0.94
N THR A 114 14.03 -18.88 -1.49
CA THR A 114 12.78 -18.30 -2.02
C THR A 114 11.97 -17.60 -0.93
N LEU A 115 11.85 -18.21 0.26
CA LEU A 115 11.14 -17.60 1.39
C LEU A 115 11.74 -16.24 1.78
N ILE A 116 13.07 -16.15 1.88
CA ILE A 116 13.77 -14.91 2.23
C ILE A 116 13.69 -13.86 1.10
N THR A 117 13.81 -14.28 -0.16
CA THR A 117 13.88 -13.33 -1.29
C THR A 117 12.53 -12.88 -1.81
N LYS A 118 11.49 -13.72 -1.71
CA LYS A 118 10.15 -13.46 -2.27
C LYS A 118 9.13 -13.14 -1.18
N ASP A 119 8.94 -14.06 -0.24
CA ASP A 119 7.82 -13.96 0.70
C ASP A 119 8.05 -12.89 1.77
N VAL A 120 9.28 -12.81 2.31
CA VAL A 120 9.67 -11.74 3.24
C VAL A 120 9.62 -10.36 2.58
N PHE A 121 9.88 -10.27 1.27
CA PHE A 121 9.75 -9.01 0.52
C PHE A 121 8.28 -8.64 0.28
N ALA A 122 7.41 -9.61 0.01
CA ALA A 122 5.96 -9.37 -0.11
C ALA A 122 5.32 -8.98 1.23
N PHE A 123 5.84 -9.50 2.35
CA PHE A 123 5.37 -9.18 3.69
C PHE A 123 5.58 -7.70 4.07
N ASP A 124 6.66 -7.08 3.57
CA ASP A 124 6.97 -5.65 3.72
C ASP A 124 5.79 -4.77 3.25
N THR A 125 5.33 -5.01 2.01
CA THR A 125 4.19 -4.29 1.45
C THR A 125 2.89 -4.55 2.25
N GLY A 126 2.72 -5.77 2.75
CA GLY A 126 1.58 -6.12 3.61
C GLY A 126 1.55 -5.33 4.93
N LEU A 127 2.70 -5.17 5.58
CA LEU A 127 2.81 -4.40 6.82
C LEU A 127 2.47 -2.93 6.62
N MET A 128 2.91 -2.33 5.51
CA MET A 128 2.57 -0.95 5.17
C MET A 128 1.05 -0.78 5.01
N PHE A 129 0.40 -1.65 4.23
CA PHE A 129 -1.04 -1.58 4.05
C PHE A 129 -1.83 -1.83 5.33
N LEU A 130 -1.37 -2.71 6.22
CA LEU A 130 -2.01 -2.94 7.52
C LEU A 130 -1.97 -1.68 8.39
N ASN A 131 -0.85 -0.95 8.38
CA ASN A 131 -0.72 0.30 9.11
C ASN A 131 -1.69 1.37 8.56
N ASP A 132 -1.72 1.53 7.25
CA ASP A 132 -2.61 2.48 6.57
C ASP A 132 -4.09 2.13 6.76
N MET A 133 -4.43 0.83 6.80
CA MET A 133 -5.80 0.37 6.99
C MET A 133 -6.39 0.81 8.34
N TRP A 134 -5.66 0.63 9.44
CA TRP A 134 -6.15 1.04 10.76
C TRP A 134 -6.28 2.57 10.88
N ILE A 135 -5.32 3.32 10.32
CA ILE A 135 -5.38 4.78 10.27
C ILE A 135 -6.56 5.25 9.43
N GLY A 136 -6.82 4.59 8.29
CA GLY A 136 -7.95 4.86 7.41
C GLY A 136 -9.32 4.68 8.09
N VAL A 137 -9.47 3.66 8.94
CA VAL A 137 -10.70 3.48 9.73
C VAL A 137 -10.94 4.66 10.67
N ILE A 138 -9.89 5.14 11.35
CA ILE A 138 -9.98 6.32 12.21
C ILE A 138 -10.37 7.55 11.37
N HIS A 139 -9.80 7.73 10.17
CA HIS A 139 -10.17 8.83 9.27
C HIS A 139 -11.64 8.82 8.90
N ILE A 140 -12.19 7.66 8.50
CA ILE A 140 -13.60 7.56 8.12
C ILE A 140 -14.50 7.98 9.28
N VAL A 141 -14.19 7.55 10.51
CA VAL A 141 -14.96 7.93 11.70
C VAL A 141 -14.89 9.44 11.96
N VAL A 142 -13.68 10.03 11.96
CA VAL A 142 -13.50 11.46 12.26
C VAL A 142 -14.18 12.33 11.19
N ILE A 143 -14.00 12.01 9.90
CA ILE A 143 -14.64 12.72 8.79
C ILE A 143 -16.16 12.64 8.92
N THR A 144 -16.69 11.45 9.21
CA THR A 144 -18.14 11.24 9.38
C THR A 144 -18.72 12.14 10.46
N VAL A 145 -18.07 12.23 11.63
CA VAL A 145 -18.53 13.09 12.73
C VAL A 145 -18.53 14.57 12.32
N ILE A 146 -17.49 15.03 11.62
CA ILE A 146 -17.37 16.43 11.20
C ILE A 146 -18.44 16.80 10.18
N ILE A 147 -18.67 15.95 9.17
CA ILE A 147 -19.69 16.23 8.16
C ILE A 147 -21.09 16.11 8.78
N TYR A 148 -21.30 15.18 9.71
CA TYR A 148 -22.58 15.02 10.42
C TYR A 148 -22.94 16.31 11.18
N GLN A 149 -21.97 16.97 11.80
CA GLN A 149 -22.18 18.27 12.45
C GLN A 149 -22.56 19.40 11.47
N ARG A 150 -22.24 19.28 10.18
CA ARG A 150 -22.50 20.31 9.16
C ARG A 150 -23.81 20.11 8.40
N ILE A 151 -24.14 18.87 8.05
CA ILE A 151 -25.24 18.53 7.13
C ILE A 151 -26.26 17.58 7.78
N GLY A 152 -26.00 17.09 9.01
CA GLY A 152 -26.91 16.21 9.74
C GLY A 152 -26.96 14.79 9.18
N SER A 153 -28.15 14.18 9.15
CA SER A 153 -28.37 12.77 8.77
C SER A 153 -28.07 12.45 7.30
N SER A 154 -27.98 13.45 6.41
CA SER A 154 -27.69 13.23 4.98
C SER A 154 -26.33 12.55 4.73
N VAL A 155 -25.41 12.58 5.69
CA VAL A 155 -24.07 11.94 5.59
C VAL A 155 -24.14 10.43 5.42
N PHE A 156 -25.16 9.78 6.01
CA PHE A 156 -25.30 8.32 5.92
C PHE A 156 -25.51 7.83 4.48
N GLY A 157 -26.12 8.65 3.61
CA GLY A 157 -26.22 8.32 2.18
C GLY A 157 -24.85 8.23 1.50
N GLY A 158 -23.95 9.17 1.79
CA GLY A 158 -22.58 9.16 1.28
C GLY A 158 -21.75 7.98 1.80
N ILE A 159 -21.90 7.64 3.09
CA ILE A 159 -21.26 6.46 3.68
C ILE A 159 -21.79 5.18 3.04
N GLY A 160 -23.11 5.07 2.84
CA GLY A 160 -23.72 3.93 2.15
C GLY A 160 -23.17 3.75 0.74
N PHE A 161 -23.04 4.83 -0.03
CA PHE A 161 -22.41 4.79 -1.35
C PHE A 161 -20.93 4.37 -1.28
N TYR A 162 -20.16 4.89 -0.32
CA TYR A 162 -18.77 4.52 -0.14
C TYR A 162 -18.61 3.02 0.21
N LEU A 163 -19.50 2.49 1.06
CA LEU A 163 -19.53 1.07 1.40
C LEU A 163 -19.85 0.18 0.19
N LEU A 164 -20.63 0.66 -0.79
CA LEU A 164 -20.90 -0.06 -2.05
C LEU A 164 -19.69 -0.06 -3.00
N ILE A 165 -18.80 0.93 -2.92
CA ILE A 165 -17.56 0.94 -3.71
C ILE A 165 -16.59 -0.15 -3.24
N ILE A 166 -16.54 -0.46 -1.95
CA ILE A 166 -15.64 -1.48 -1.39
C ILE A 166 -15.80 -2.85 -2.07
N PRO A 167 -17.00 -3.48 -2.16
CA PRO A 167 -17.17 -4.76 -2.82
C PRO A 167 -16.89 -4.68 -4.32
N LEU A 168 -17.17 -3.55 -4.98
CA LEU A 168 -16.81 -3.35 -6.38
C LEU A 168 -15.28 -3.36 -6.57
N GLN A 169 -14.54 -2.64 -5.72
CA GLN A 169 -13.08 -2.62 -5.73
C GLN A 169 -12.49 -4.01 -5.49
N LEU A 170 -13.06 -4.78 -4.56
CA LEU A 170 -12.66 -6.17 -4.31
C LEU A 170 -12.96 -7.09 -5.51
N PHE A 171 -14.11 -6.92 -6.14
CA PHE A 171 -14.47 -7.70 -7.33
C PHE A 171 -13.51 -7.44 -8.50
N VAL A 172 -13.28 -6.16 -8.81
CA VAL A 172 -12.32 -5.75 -9.85
C VAL A 172 -10.92 -6.23 -9.51
N GLY A 173 -10.47 -6.04 -8.27
CA GLY A 173 -9.17 -6.51 -7.79
C GLY A 173 -8.99 -8.03 -7.97
N ARG A 174 -10.01 -8.83 -7.62
CA ARG A 174 -9.98 -10.29 -7.85
C ARG A 174 -9.85 -10.62 -9.34
N ARG A 175 -10.60 -9.94 -10.22
CA ARG A 175 -10.52 -10.16 -11.68
C ARG A 175 -9.14 -9.82 -12.21
N VAL A 176 -8.54 -8.71 -11.77
CA VAL A 176 -7.18 -8.31 -12.13
C VAL A 176 -6.18 -9.38 -11.70
N THR A 177 -6.27 -9.89 -10.47
CA THR A 177 -5.39 -10.96 -9.98
C THR A 177 -5.51 -12.23 -10.82
N VAL A 178 -6.73 -12.68 -11.13
CA VAL A 178 -6.96 -13.86 -11.99
C VAL A 178 -6.33 -13.66 -13.37
N LYS A 179 -6.53 -12.50 -13.99
CA LYS A 179 -5.93 -12.19 -15.30
C LYS A 179 -4.42 -12.11 -15.24
N ARG A 180 -3.85 -11.54 -14.19
CA ARG A 180 -2.40 -11.52 -13.95
C ARG A 180 -1.83 -12.93 -13.81
N MET A 181 -2.51 -13.82 -13.08
CA MET A 181 -2.09 -15.22 -12.96
C MET A 181 -2.14 -15.96 -14.30
N GLN A 182 -3.18 -15.74 -15.11
CA GLN A 182 -3.27 -16.33 -16.45
C GLN A 182 -2.15 -15.84 -17.38
N ALA A 183 -1.87 -14.54 -17.36
CA ALA A 183 -0.78 -13.94 -18.13
C ALA A 183 0.60 -14.46 -17.68
N ALA A 184 0.80 -14.62 -16.36
CA ALA A 184 2.02 -15.21 -15.81
C ALA A 184 2.20 -16.65 -16.30
N LYS A 185 1.15 -17.49 -16.23
CA LYS A 185 1.21 -18.88 -16.73
C LYS A 185 1.58 -18.96 -18.22
N LYS A 186 0.98 -18.12 -19.06
CA LYS A 186 1.33 -18.05 -20.49
C LYS A 186 2.77 -17.60 -20.72
N THR A 187 3.25 -16.65 -19.91
CA THR A 187 4.65 -16.21 -19.97
C THR A 187 5.61 -17.33 -19.58
N ASP A 188 5.27 -18.11 -18.55
CA ASP A 188 6.06 -19.26 -18.09
C ASP A 188 6.11 -20.38 -19.16
N GLU A 189 4.96 -20.73 -19.77
CA GLU A 189 4.89 -21.70 -20.89
C GLU A 189 5.80 -21.27 -22.06
N ARG A 190 5.76 -19.99 -22.43
CA ARG A 190 6.62 -19.44 -23.50
C ARG A 190 8.10 -19.50 -23.13
N LEU A 191 8.45 -19.12 -21.89
CA LEU A 191 9.83 -19.16 -21.42
C LEU A 191 10.37 -20.59 -21.44
N GLN A 192 9.59 -21.55 -20.94
CA GLN A 192 9.97 -22.95 -20.96
C GLN A 192 10.24 -23.46 -22.38
N LEU A 193 9.30 -23.25 -23.32
CA LEU A 193 9.47 -23.70 -24.71
C LEU A 193 10.68 -23.04 -25.37
N THR A 194 10.91 -21.75 -25.10
CA THR A 194 12.07 -21.02 -25.63
C THR A 194 13.38 -21.63 -25.08
N THR A 195 13.45 -21.90 -23.79
CA THR A 195 14.62 -22.52 -23.16
C THR A 195 14.88 -23.93 -23.70
N GLU A 196 13.83 -24.74 -23.88
CA GLU A 196 13.95 -26.09 -24.47
C GLU A 196 14.43 -26.05 -25.93
N THR A 197 13.92 -25.09 -26.71
CA THR A 197 14.33 -24.87 -28.11
C THR A 197 15.80 -24.48 -28.20
N LEU A 198 16.25 -23.52 -27.37
CA LEU A 198 17.64 -23.09 -27.33
C LEU A 198 18.58 -24.21 -26.88
N ARG A 199 18.18 -25.00 -25.89
CA ARG A 199 18.96 -26.15 -25.41
C ARG A 199 19.18 -27.21 -26.49
N ASN A 200 18.20 -27.43 -27.38
CA ASN A 200 18.26 -28.43 -28.45
C ASN A 200 18.54 -27.85 -29.85
N ILE A 201 19.08 -26.63 -29.94
CA ILE A 201 19.18 -25.88 -31.21
C ILE A 201 19.96 -26.61 -32.30
N LYS A 202 21.01 -27.37 -31.93
CA LYS A 202 21.83 -28.13 -32.88
C LYS A 202 21.02 -29.21 -33.59
N THR A 203 20.21 -29.95 -32.83
CA THR A 203 19.32 -30.99 -33.37
C THR A 203 18.25 -30.37 -34.25
N ILE A 204 17.64 -29.27 -33.81
CA ILE A 204 16.61 -28.55 -34.58
C ILE A 204 17.15 -28.09 -35.94
N LYS A 205 18.38 -27.56 -35.98
CA LYS A 205 19.06 -27.17 -37.22
C LYS A 205 19.39 -28.36 -38.12
N MET A 206 19.88 -29.44 -37.54
CA MET A 206 20.22 -30.67 -38.27
C MET A 206 19.02 -31.28 -39.00
N TYR A 207 17.81 -31.17 -38.43
CA TYR A 207 16.56 -31.64 -39.03
C TYR A 207 15.74 -30.54 -39.73
N SER A 208 16.27 -29.30 -39.81
CA SER A 208 15.57 -28.15 -40.40
C SER A 208 14.18 -27.86 -39.79
N TRP A 209 13.98 -28.16 -38.50
CA TRP A 209 12.72 -27.97 -37.78
C TRP A 209 12.47 -26.54 -37.27
N GLU A 210 13.25 -25.57 -37.73
CA GLU A 210 13.20 -24.18 -37.25
C GLU A 210 11.81 -23.55 -37.42
N ASN A 211 11.17 -23.78 -38.56
CA ASN A 211 9.85 -23.24 -38.86
C ASN A 211 8.77 -23.80 -37.93
N PHE A 212 8.81 -25.12 -37.66
CA PHE A 212 7.84 -25.77 -36.76
C PHE A 212 7.89 -25.20 -35.33
N PHE A 213 9.09 -25.07 -34.77
CA PHE A 213 9.26 -24.47 -33.44
C PHE A 213 8.97 -22.96 -33.45
N GLY A 214 9.30 -22.27 -34.55
CA GLY A 214 8.99 -20.86 -34.75
C GLY A 214 7.50 -20.57 -34.75
N ASP A 215 6.70 -21.39 -35.43
CA ASP A 215 5.24 -21.22 -35.48
C ASP A 215 4.58 -21.58 -34.15
N LYS A 216 5.07 -22.61 -33.45
CA LYS A 216 4.63 -22.95 -32.09
C LYS A 216 4.87 -21.83 -31.08
N LEU A 217 6.01 -21.11 -31.19
CA LEU A 217 6.30 -19.93 -30.38
C LEU A 217 5.41 -18.72 -30.74
N LYS A 218 5.08 -18.53 -32.02
CA LYS A 218 4.14 -17.49 -32.46
C LYS A 218 2.73 -17.75 -31.95
N GLU A 219 2.30 -19.01 -31.91
CA GLU A 219 1.00 -19.39 -31.36
C GLU A 219 0.89 -19.04 -29.87
N LEU A 220 1.92 -19.32 -29.07
CA LEU A 220 1.96 -18.96 -27.64
C LEU A 220 2.01 -17.44 -27.37
N ARG A 221 2.28 -16.62 -28.40
CA ARG A 221 2.32 -15.15 -28.29
C ARG A 221 0.94 -14.49 -28.46
N LYS A 222 -0.03 -15.18 -29.09
CA LYS A 222 -1.40 -14.69 -29.28
C LYS A 222 -2.21 -14.84 -27.99
#